data_AF-A0A1P9X3T8-F1
#
_entry.id   AF-A0A1P9X3T8-F1
#
_cell.length_a   1.000
_cell.length_b   1.000
_cell.length_c   1.000
_cell.angle_alpha   90.00
_cell.angle_beta   90.00
_cell.angle_gamma   90.00
#
_symmetry.space_group_name_H-M   'P 1'
#
loop_
_entity.id
_entity.type
_entity.pdbx_description
1 polymer ?
#
loop_
_entity_poly.entity_id
_entity_poly.type
_entity_poly.pdbx_seq_one_letter_code
_entity_poly.pdbx_strand_id
1 'polypeptide(L)' 'MWTPTHFPAAMRSLNPSTRAKAIEIANQLLEQGQLDKQRAITISIIEARRLARMYAVETDRIGRSVSSYA' A
#
# COMPACT_ATOMS: atom_id res chain seq x y z
N MET A 1 12.41 -0.08 -12.04
CA MET A 1 11.38 0.32 -11.06
C MET A 1 10.01 -0.05 -11.59
N TRP A 2 9.05 -0.34 -10.70
CA TRP A 2 7.67 -0.67 -11.05
C TRP A 2 6.81 0.57 -11.17
N THR A 3 5.77 0.50 -12.01
CA THR A 3 4.82 1.59 -12.25
C THR A 3 3.38 1.10 -12.08
N PRO A 4 2.38 1.99 -11.98
CA PRO A 4 0.97 1.60 -11.87
C PRO A 4 0.45 0.73 -13.02
N THR A 5 1.12 0.76 -14.18
CA THR A 5 0.78 -0.04 -15.37
C THR A 5 1.72 -1.23 -15.58
N HIS A 6 2.91 -1.23 -14.97
CA HIS A 6 3.91 -2.28 -15.08
C HIS A 6 4.42 -2.69 -13.69
N PHE A 7 3.75 -3.67 -13.09
CA PHE A 7 4.00 -4.15 -11.74
C PHE A 7 3.94 -5.69 -11.66
N PRO A 8 4.49 -6.31 -10.60
CA PRO A 8 4.50 -7.77 -10.43
C PRO A 8 3.10 -8.36 -10.30
N ALA A 9 2.89 -9.56 -10.84
CA ALA A 9 1.60 -10.26 -10.77
C ALA A 9 1.07 -10.42 -9.34
N ALA A 10 1.95 -10.56 -8.34
CA ALA A 10 1.59 -10.64 -6.92
C ALA A 10 0.78 -9.42 -6.41
N MET A 11 0.98 -8.23 -6.99
CA MET A 11 0.26 -7.01 -6.61
C MET A 11 -1.11 -6.87 -7.31
N ARG A 12 -1.42 -7.74 -8.28
CA ARG A 12 -2.64 -7.63 -9.11
C ARG A 12 -3.93 -7.82 -8.32
N SER A 13 -3.87 -8.58 -7.22
CA SER A 13 -5.00 -8.82 -6.32
C SER A 13 -5.34 -7.64 -5.39
N LEU A 14 -4.48 -6.62 -5.33
CA LEU A 14 -4.71 -5.43 -4.50
C LEU A 14 -5.67 -4.47 -5.20
N ASN A 15 -6.46 -3.72 -4.43
CA ASN A 15 -7.22 -2.59 -4.98
C ASN A 15 -6.26 -1.50 -5.52
N PRO A 16 -6.72 -0.58 -6.38
CA PRO A 16 -5.85 0.40 -7.04
C PRO A 16 -5.02 1.25 -6.08
N SER A 17 -5.62 1.76 -5.00
CA SER A 17 -4.93 2.62 -4.03
C SER A 17 -3.88 1.87 -3.22
N THR A 18 -4.21 0.67 -2.72
CA THR A 18 -3.27 -0.21 -2.02
C THR A 18 -2.15 -0.68 -2.94
N ARG A 19 -2.45 -0.96 -4.21
CA ARG A 19 -1.43 -1.32 -5.21
C ARG A 19 -0.46 -0.16 -5.46
N ALA A 20 -0.96 1.06 -5.64
CA ALA A 20 -0.11 2.24 -5.81
C ALA A 20 0.86 2.40 -4.64
N LYS A 21 0.36 2.23 -3.40
CA LYS A 21 1.22 2.30 -2.21
C LYS A 21 2.24 1.16 -2.14
N ALA A 22 1.86 -0.06 -2.51
CA ALA A 22 2.78 -1.18 -2.59
C ALA A 22 3.91 -0.90 -3.61
N ILE A 23 3.59 -0.36 -4.79
CA ILE A 23 4.58 -0.01 -5.81
C ILE A 23 5.58 1.02 -5.29
N GLU A 24 5.10 2.06 -4.61
CA GLU A 24 5.94 3.10 -4.00
C GLU A 24 6.95 2.50 -3.01
N ILE A 25 6.47 1.72 -2.04
CA ILE A 25 7.31 1.08 -1.01
C ILE A 25 8.31 0.13 -1.67
N ALA A 26 7.86 -0.69 -2.63
CA ALA A 26 8.71 -1.67 -3.27
C ALA A 26 9.85 -1.02 -4.07
N ASN A 27 9.58 0.10 -4.73
CA ASN A 27 10.60 0.88 -5.41
C ASN A 27 11.62 1.47 -4.44
N GLN A 28 11.18 2.06 -3.32
CA GLN A 28 12.08 2.58 -2.28
C GLN A 28 12.99 1.49 -1.70
N LEU A 29 12.44 0.30 -1.44
CA LEU A 29 13.22 -0.85 -0.95
C LEU A 29 14.28 -1.31 -1.96
N LEU A 30 13.97 -1.24 -3.26
CA LEU A 30 14.92 -1.59 -4.32
C LEU A 30 16.01 -0.53 -4.49
N GLU A 31 15.67 0.76 -4.38
CA GLU A 31 16.64 1.86 -4.43
C GLU A 31 17.67 1.78 -3.31
N GLN A 32 17.25 1.33 -2.12
CA GLN A 32 18.16 1.10 -0.99
C GLN A 32 19.15 -0.05 -1.25
N GLY A 33 18.91 -0.91 -2.26
CA GLY A 33 19.86 -1.92 -2.74
C GLY A 33 20.13 -3.08 -1.77
N GLN A 34 19.48 -3.12 -0.61
CA GLN A 34 19.73 -4.13 0.44
C GLN A 34 18.87 -5.39 0.30
N LEU A 35 17.84 -5.35 -0.55
CA LEU A 35 16.83 -6.40 -0.65
C LEU A 35 16.71 -6.91 -2.09
N ASP A 36 16.53 -8.22 -2.20
CA ASP A 36 16.17 -8.86 -3.46
C ASP A 36 14.73 -8.51 -3.86
N LYS A 37 14.45 -8.60 -5.16
CA LYS A 37 13.14 -8.24 -5.73
C LYS A 37 12.00 -9.00 -5.08
N GLN A 38 12.17 -10.27 -4.75
CA GLN A 38 11.09 -11.08 -4.18
C GLN A 38 10.75 -10.64 -2.75
N ARG A 39 11.77 -10.35 -1.92
CA ARG A 39 11.56 -9.76 -0.59
C ARG A 39 10.93 -8.38 -0.66
N ALA A 40 11.40 -7.50 -1.55
CA ALA A 40 10.82 -6.17 -1.73
C ALA A 40 9.32 -6.21 -2.10
N ILE A 41 8.92 -7.15 -2.98
CA ILE A 41 7.50 -7.38 -3.33
C ILE A 41 6.70 -7.82 -2.11
N THR A 42 7.25 -8.75 -1.32
CA THR A 42 6.52 -9.31 -0.18
C THR A 42 6.29 -8.28 0.91
N ILE A 43 7.35 -7.56 1.29
CA ILE A 43 7.31 -6.52 2.33
C ILE A 43 6.36 -5.39 1.92
N SER A 44 6.47 -4.91 0.68
CA SER A 44 5.62 -3.82 0.18
C SER A 44 4.12 -4.16 0.18
N ILE A 45 3.75 -5.40 -0.16
CA ILE A 45 2.35 -5.85 -0.12
C ILE A 45 1.85 -5.88 1.32
N ILE A 46 2.64 -6.38 2.26
CA ILE A 46 2.28 -6.47 3.68
C ILE A 46 2.05 -5.07 4.25
N GLU A 47 3.00 -4.16 4.04
CA GLU A 47 2.91 -2.79 4.54
C GLU A 47 1.77 -2.01 3.89
N ALA A 48 1.58 -2.11 2.58
CA ALA A 48 0.47 -1.45 1.90
C ALA A 48 -0.90 -1.91 2.43
N ARG A 49 -1.06 -3.22 2.71
CA ARG A 49 -2.29 -3.76 3.31
C ARG A 49 -2.48 -3.25 4.74
N ARG A 50 -1.40 -3.15 5.52
CA ARG A 50 -1.45 -2.60 6.88
C ARG A 50 -1.92 -1.15 6.86
N LEU A 51 -1.33 -0.32 6.01
CA LEU A 51 -1.72 1.08 5.83
C LEU A 51 -3.18 1.20 5.38
N ALA A 52 -3.61 0.39 4.40
CA ALA A 52 -5.00 0.41 3.93
C ALA A 52 -6.01 0.11 5.05
N ARG A 53 -5.70 -0.84 5.95
CA ARG A 53 -6.54 -1.11 7.12
C ARG A 53 -6.56 0.06 8.10
N MET A 54 -5.42 0.70 8.36
CA MET A 54 -5.35 1.87 9.23
C MET A 54 -6.17 3.04 8.67
N TYR A 55 -6.04 3.33 7.38
CA TYR A 55 -6.84 4.38 6.74
C TYR A 55 -8.34 4.08 6.72
N ALA A 56 -8.74 2.82 6.52
CA ALA A 56 -10.15 2.44 6.60
C ALA A 56 -10.74 2.73 7.99
N VAL A 57 -9.99 2.41 9.06
CA VAL A 57 -10.38 2.71 10.44
C VAL A 57 -10.40 4.22 10.69
N GLU A 58 -9.39 4.96 10.23
CA GLU A 58 -9.32 6.42 10.40
C GLU A 58 -10.49 7.13 9.70
N THR A 59 -10.83 6.69 8.48
CA THR A 59 -11.93 7.27 7.70
C THR A 59 -13.28 7.03 8.39
N ASP A 60 -13.50 5.85 8.96
CA ASP A 60 -14.69 5.53 9.77
C ASP A 60 -14.75 6.36 11.06
N ARG A 61 -13.62 6.56 11.75
CA ARG A 61 -13.54 7.40 12.97
C ARG A 61 -13.85 8.86 12.68
N ILE A 62 -13.28 9.43 11.61
CA ILE A 62 -13.55 10.81 11.19
C ILE A 62 -15.02 10.95 10.79
N GLY A 63 -15.55 9.99 10.01
CA GLY A 63 -16.96 9.98 9.57
C GLY A 63 -17.97 9.97 10.72
N ARG A 64 -17.69 9.23 11.82
CA ARG A 64 -18.55 9.25 13.01
C ARG A 64 -18.43 10.55 13.82
N SER A 65 -17.25 11.15 13.86
CA SER A 65 -17.01 12.40 14.59
C SER A 65 -17.80 13.59 13.99
N VAL A 66 -17.82 13.71 12.66
CA VAL A 66 -18.56 14.79 11.98
C VAL A 66 -20.09 14.64 12.07
N SER A 67 -20.60 13.44 12.30
CA SER A 67 -22.05 13.20 12.45
C SER A 67 -22.60 13.53 13.85
N SER A 68 -21.74 13.84 14.83
CA SER A 68 -22.13 14.19 16.20
C SER A 68 -22.47 15.68 16.39
N TYR A 69 -22.39 16.50 15.33
CA TYR A 69 -22.57 17.96 15.37
C TYR A 69 -23.79 18.46 14.56
N ALA A 70 -24.82 17.62 14.40
CA ALA A 70 -26.10 17.99 13.79
C ALA A 70 -27.24 17.65 14.74
#